data_AF-A0A543AZ82-F1
#
_entry.id   AF-A0A543AZ82-F1
#
_cell.length_a   1.000
_cell.length_b   1.000
_cell.length_c   1.000
_cell.angle_alpha   90.00
_cell.angle_beta   90.00
_cell.angle_gamma   90.00
#
_symmetry.space_group_name_H-M   'P 1'
#
loop_
_entity.id
_entity.type
_entity.pdbx_description
1 polymer ?
#
loop_
_entity_poly.entity_id
_entity_poly.type
_entity_poly.pdbx_seq_one_letter_code
_entity_poly.pdbx_strand_id
1 'polypeptide(L)' 'MTGPVYERVTTDPRLEAKLIERLNAGTAPAEVVECAFTLGLRPAAWRDGDPMPGLDVTWPHDSEDQILVWHSY' A
#
# COMPACT_ATOMS: atom_id res chain seq x y z
N MET A 1 -2.65 -6.37 22.97
CA MET A 1 -2.07 -6.90 21.73
C MET A 1 -2.75 -6.18 20.58
N THR A 2 -2.18 -5.07 20.12
CA THR A 2 -2.63 -4.39 18.90
C THR A 2 -1.95 -5.11 17.74
N GLY A 3 -2.73 -5.82 16.93
CA GLY A 3 -2.24 -6.44 15.70
C GLY A 3 -1.62 -5.41 14.76
N PRO A 4 -0.96 -5.86 13.69
CA PRO A 4 -0.42 -4.96 12.67
C PRO A 4 -1.51 -3.98 12.21
N VAL A 5 -1.20 -2.68 12.30
CA VAL A 5 -2.08 -1.62 11.83
C VAL A 5 -1.95 -1.57 10.32
N TYR A 6 -2.85 -2.28 9.62
CA TYR A 6 -2.95 -2.19 8.17
C TYR A 6 -3.66 -0.89 7.80
N GLU A 7 -2.89 0.07 7.30
CA GLU A 7 -3.43 1.34 6.78
C GLU A 7 -3.60 1.20 5.27
N ARG A 8 -4.81 1.45 4.75
CA ARG A 8 -5.06 1.36 3.30
C ARG A 8 -4.30 2.47 2.56
N VAL A 9 -3.68 2.12 1.44
CA VAL A 9 -2.84 3.05 0.67
C VAL A 9 -3.62 4.23 0.11
N THR A 10 -4.83 3.97 -0.37
CA THR A 10 -5.73 4.98 -0.92
C THR A 10 -7.18 4.51 -0.83
N THR A 11 -8.11 5.45 -0.78
CA THR A 11 -9.55 5.19 -0.93
C THR A 11 -10.04 5.35 -2.37
N ASP A 12 -9.17 5.76 -3.30
CA ASP A 12 -9.48 5.83 -4.72
C ASP A 12 -9.33 4.43 -5.35
N PRO A 13 -10.43 3.78 -5.77
CA PRO A 13 -10.40 2.41 -6.29
C PRO A 13 -9.63 2.30 -7.61
N ARG A 14 -9.55 3.36 -8.42
CA ARG A 14 -8.81 3.33 -9.70
C ARG A 14 -7.31 3.39 -9.46
N LEU A 15 -6.88 4.20 -8.51
CA LEU A 15 -5.46 4.28 -8.13
C LEU A 15 -5.02 3.00 -7.42
N GLU A 16 -5.85 2.46 -6.53
CA GLU A 16 -5.56 1.21 -5.83
C GLU A 16 -5.41 0.03 -6.81
N ALA A 17 -6.39 -0.16 -7.71
CA ALA A 17 -6.31 -1.20 -8.73
C ALA A 17 -5.05 -1.06 -9.60
N LYS A 18 -4.67 0.16 -10.00
CA LYS A 18 -3.46 0.41 -10.80
C LYS A 18 -2.17 0.05 -10.06
N LEU A 19 -2.10 0.31 -8.76
CA LEU A 19 -0.93 -0.05 -7.94
C LEU A 19 -0.85 -1.57 -7.74
N ILE A 20 -1.99 -2.22 -7.51
CA ILE A 20 -2.11 -3.69 -7.39
C ILE A 20 -1.74 -4.36 -8.72
N GLU A 21 -2.22 -3.87 -9.85
CA GLU A 21 -1.88 -4.37 -11.18
C GLU A 21 -0.36 -4.33 -11.43
N ARG A 22 0.33 -3.29 -10.98
CA ARG A 22 1.79 -3.20 -11.09
C ARG A 22 2.49 -4.26 -10.27
N LEU A 23 2.08 -4.47 -9.02
CA LEU A 23 2.62 -5.54 -8.17
C LEU A 23 2.39 -6.91 -8.82
N ASN A 24 1.18 -7.16 -9.32
CA ASN A 24 0.82 -8.41 -10.00
C ASN A 24 1.56 -8.59 -11.34
N ALA A 25 1.95 -7.49 -12.01
CA ALA A 25 2.79 -7.52 -13.20
C ALA A 25 4.28 -7.80 -12.89
N GLY A 26 4.66 -7.95 -11.61
CA GLY A 26 6.04 -8.22 -11.19
C GLY A 26 6.87 -6.96 -10.93
N THR A 27 6.23 -5.78 -10.85
CA THR A 27 6.92 -4.55 -10.44
C THR A 27 7.40 -4.70 -8.99
N ALA A 28 8.63 -4.28 -8.71
CA ALA A 28 9.18 -4.38 -7.37
C ALA A 28 8.34 -3.54 -6.38
N PRO A 29 8.02 -4.06 -5.17
CA PRO A 29 7.21 -3.31 -4.20
C PRO A 29 7.76 -1.91 -3.89
N ALA A 30 9.09 -1.76 -3.83
CA ALA A 30 9.72 -0.46 -3.61
C ALA A 30 9.39 0.58 -4.71
N GLU A 31 9.35 0.17 -5.98
CA GLU A 31 8.98 1.08 -7.09
C GLU A 31 7.49 1.49 -7.01
N VAL A 32 6.63 0.58 -6.53
CA VAL A 32 5.22 0.87 -6.32
C VAL A 32 5.02 1.83 -5.14
N VAL A 33 5.81 1.69 -4.08
CA VAL A 33 5.85 2.65 -2.96
C VAL A 33 6.29 4.03 -3.45
N GLU A 34 7.38 4.12 -4.21
CA GLU A 34 7.83 5.38 -4.81
C GLU A 34 6.74 6.02 -5.69
N CYS A 35 6.05 5.21 -6.49
CA CYS A 35 4.93 5.70 -7.28
C CYS A 35 3.78 6.23 -6.39
N ALA A 36 3.43 5.54 -5.32
CA ALA A 36 2.41 6.01 -4.39
C ALA A 36 2.84 7.34 -3.73
N PHE A 37 4.11 7.49 -3.35
CA PHE A 37 4.66 8.72 -2.77
C PHE A 37 4.66 9.90 -3.75
N THR A 38 4.96 9.67 -5.03
CA THR A 38 4.88 10.72 -6.07
C THR A 38 3.44 11.17 -6.34
N LEU A 39 2.45 10.30 -6.07
CA LEU A 39 1.02 10.62 -6.10
C LEU A 39 0.52 11.29 -4.81
N GLY A 40 1.39 11.50 -3.82
CA GLY A 40 1.05 12.09 -2.52
C GLY A 40 0.43 11.11 -1.53
N LEU A 41 0.45 9.80 -1.82
CA LEU A 41 -0.04 8.75 -0.93
C LEU A 41 1.08 8.33 0.01
N ARG A 42 0.87 8.48 1.32
CA ARG A 42 1.83 8.13 2.37
C ARG A 42 1.09 7.60 3.59
N PRO A 43 1.68 6.69 4.38
CA PRO A 43 1.11 6.31 5.67
C PRO A 43 1.01 7.54 6.58
N ALA A 44 -0.06 7.67 7.36
CA ALA A 44 -0.28 8.81 8.26
C ALA A 44 0.83 8.93 9.33
N ALA A 45 1.44 7.80 9.70
CA ALA A 45 2.51 7.75 10.68
C ALA A 45 3.92 8.03 10.10
N TRP A 46 4.07 8.01 8.78
CA TRP A 46 5.37 8.12 8.11
C TRP A 46 5.89 9.56 8.08
N ARG A 47 7.18 9.74 8.35
CA ARG A 47 7.87 11.04 8.37
C ARG A 47 9.15 11.01 7.55
N ASP A 48 9.59 12.19 7.11
CA ASP A 48 10.87 12.32 6.42
C ASP A 48 12.02 11.86 7.35
N GLY A 49 12.72 10.80 6.94
CA GLY A 49 13.76 10.13 7.73
C GLY A 49 13.38 8.72 8.21
N ASP A 50 12.09 8.37 8.18
CA ASP A 50 11.64 7.01 8.44
C ASP A 50 12.02 6.09 7.26
N PRO A 51 12.27 4.79 7.52
CA PRO A 51 12.46 3.82 6.45
C PRO A 51 11.24 3.79 5.52
N MET A 52 11.47 3.44 4.25
CA MET A 52 10.40 3.33 3.28
C MET A 52 9.41 2.23 3.72
N PRO A 53 8.09 2.53 3.80
CA PRO A 53 7.11 1.53 4.17
C PRO A 53 7.01 0.47 3.07
N GLY A 54 6.66 -0.75 3.44
CA GLY A 54 6.34 -1.80 2.49
C GLY A 54 4.88 -1.74 2.05
N LEU A 55 4.57 -2.56 1.04
CA LEU A 55 3.22 -2.74 0.50
C LEU A 55 2.84 -4.21 0.58
N ASP A 56 1.66 -4.46 1.13
CA ASP A 56 1.02 -5.76 1.12
C ASP A 56 -0.32 -5.67 0.39
N VAL A 57 -0.63 -6.70 -0.39
CA VAL A 57 -1.95 -6.88 -0.99
C VAL A 57 -2.71 -7.86 -0.10
N THR A 58 -3.85 -7.42 0.43
CA THR A 58 -4.68 -8.25 1.30
C THR A 58 -6.09 -8.40 0.75
N TRP A 59 -6.71 -9.53 1.06
CA TRP A 59 -8.10 -9.84 0.78
C TRP A 59 -8.91 -9.66 2.07
N PRO A 60 -9.76 -8.64 2.16
CA PRO A 60 -10.72 -8.56 3.26
C PRO A 60 -11.58 -9.83 3.24
N HIS A 61 -11.82 -10.43 4.41
CA HIS A 61 -12.51 -11.74 4.54
C HIS A 61 -13.87 -11.82 3.82
N ASP A 62 -14.50 -10.69 3.50
CA ASP A 62 -15.81 -10.58 2.85
C ASP A 62 -15.80 -9.75 1.55
N SER A 63 -14.64 -9.50 0.93
CA SER A 63 -14.55 -8.69 -0.31
C SER A 63 -13.94 -9.48 -1.46
N GLU A 64 -14.54 -9.34 -2.65
CA GLU A 64 -13.96 -9.81 -3.91
C GLU A 64 -12.82 -8.92 -4.39
N ASP A 65 -12.64 -7.75 -3.78
CA ASP A 65 -11.64 -6.77 -4.17
C ASP A 65 -10.37 -6.90 -3.32
N GLN A 66 -9.24 -6.99 -4.02
CA GLN A 66 -7.92 -6.83 -3.41
C GLN A 66 -7.77 -5.39 -2.93
N ILE A 67 -7.31 -5.21 -1.69
CA ILE A 67 -6.93 -3.90 -1.18
C ILE A 67 -5.42 -3.83 -0.97
N LEU A 68 -4.88 -2.63 -1.13
CA LEU A 68 -3.47 -2.37 -0.93
C LEU A 68 -3.28 -1.68 0.42
N VAL A 69 -2.41 -2.26 1.26
CA VAL A 69 -2.15 -1.75 2.59
C VAL A 69 -0.67 -1.45 2.79
N TRP A 70 -0.40 -0.39 3.53
CA TRP A 70 0.93 -0.11 4.06
C TRP A 70 1.25 -1.12 5.16
N HIS A 71 2.50 -1.56 5.21
CA HIS A 71 3.04 -2.23 6.38
C HIS A 71 4.40 -1.61 6.76
N SER A 72 4.64 -1.48 8.06
CA SER A 72 5.92 -1.01 8.61
C SER A 72 6.63 -2.20 9.24
N TYR A 73 7.96 -2.27 9.08
CA TYR A 73 8.82 -3.25 9.76
C TYR A 73 9.28 -2.73 11.12
#